data_AF-A0AAV0TMF0-F1
#
_entry.id   AF-A0AAV0TMF0-F1
#
_cell.length_a   1.000
_cell.length_b   1.000
_cell.length_c   1.000
_cell.angle_alpha   90.00
_cell.angle_beta   90.00
_cell.angle_gamma   90.00
#
_symmetry.space_group_name_H-M   'P 1'
#
loop_
_entity.id
_entity.type
_entity.pdbx_description
1 polymer ?
#
loop_
_entity_poly.entity_id
_entity_poly.type
_entity_poly.pdbx_seq_one_letter_code
_entity_poly.pdbx_strand_id
1 'polypeptide(L)'
;MVNNKKEQQESLAQLVRDLETKKTLCNVKDYPGVELKKLNNYVKKLGPLLNPVFGEQPAFFIDEGRFIPYRMVTYGMEIVVAKIIRILDEWTTWSGIGGRVTSSQGAFIFGTDVRMPNVAYTPPGTHRDLSNGSTWTYHGDPFVPTVVIEIDKLSGQGSQRSALDRKMRNEYFQHGVRLGWLIDPRPDCQRMYEYYLDNNGCVQSSDNTAWRDLSGGNVLPGFTLMSTVLEMVLNQNSGSSSEEEVDLECPYPTCIERFRYPGAIAAHVEWHRVERVCQKYRANRR
;
A
#
# COMPACT_ATOMS: atom_id res chain seq x y z
N MET A 1 -37.74 28.28 -4.16
CA MET A 1 -37.27 26.94 -4.62
C MET A 1 -36.26 27.00 -5.78
N VAL A 2 -36.33 27.97 -6.71
CA VAL A 2 -35.42 28.04 -7.87
C VAL A 2 -33.97 28.41 -7.51
N ASN A 3 -33.74 29.32 -6.55
CA ASN A 3 -32.38 29.69 -6.10
C ASN A 3 -31.60 28.52 -5.49
N ASN A 4 -32.23 27.76 -4.59
CA ASN A 4 -31.57 26.68 -3.85
C ASN A 4 -31.10 25.54 -4.77
N LYS A 5 -31.84 25.22 -5.84
CA LYS A 5 -31.40 24.22 -6.84
C LYS A 5 -30.19 24.69 -7.64
N LYS A 6 -30.11 25.98 -7.96
CA LYS A 6 -28.99 26.57 -8.70
C LYS A 6 -27.72 26.60 -7.84
N GLU A 7 -27.83 27.06 -6.60
CA GLU A 7 -26.74 27.09 -5.61
C GLU A 7 -26.16 25.69 -5.35
N GLN A 8 -27.03 24.67 -5.22
CA GLN A 8 -26.59 23.28 -5.06
C GLN A 8 -25.87 22.73 -6.30
N GLN A 9 -26.22 23.21 -7.49
CA GLN A 9 -25.59 22.76 -8.74
C GLN A 9 -24.24 23.45 -8.95
N GLU A 10 -24.12 24.72 -8.58
CA GLU A 10 -22.86 25.45 -8.54
C GLU A 10 -21.91 24.85 -7.49
N SER A 11 -22.41 24.50 -6.31
CA SER A 11 -21.62 23.84 -5.26
C SER A 11 -21.12 22.46 -5.69
N LEU A 12 -21.95 21.66 -6.37
CA LEU A 12 -21.51 20.37 -6.93
C LEU A 12 -20.44 20.58 -8.03
N ALA A 13 -20.62 21.57 -8.90
CA ALA A 13 -19.63 21.86 -9.94
C ALA A 13 -18.29 22.32 -9.33
N GLN A 14 -18.33 23.11 -8.24
CA GLN A 14 -17.13 23.49 -7.50
C GLN A 14 -16.47 22.27 -6.83
N LEU A 15 -17.26 21.40 -6.20
CA LEU A 15 -16.74 20.16 -5.62
C LEU A 15 -16.06 19.29 -6.68
N VAL A 16 -16.69 19.07 -7.84
CA VAL A 16 -16.09 18.26 -8.91
C VAL A 16 -14.75 18.85 -9.37
N ARG A 17 -14.69 20.16 -9.63
CA ARG A 17 -13.42 20.84 -9.99
C ARG A 17 -12.36 20.66 -8.92
N ASP A 18 -12.73 20.80 -7.65
CA ASP A 18 -11.80 20.66 -6.54
C ASP A 18 -11.35 19.21 -6.36
N LEU A 19 -12.23 18.23 -6.55
CA LEU A 19 -11.90 16.81 -6.54
C LEU A 19 -10.99 16.41 -7.70
N GLU A 20 -11.04 17.09 -8.85
CA GLU A 20 -10.14 16.86 -9.98
C GLU A 20 -8.78 17.55 -9.83
N THR A 21 -8.69 18.64 -9.05
CA THR A 21 -7.51 19.52 -9.04
C THR A 21 -6.76 19.60 -7.71
N LYS A 22 -7.46 19.52 -6.57
CA LYS A 22 -6.82 19.64 -5.25
C LYS A 22 -5.98 18.40 -4.93
N LYS A 23 -4.85 18.65 -4.28
CA LYS A 23 -3.96 17.61 -3.75
C LYS A 23 -4.37 17.11 -2.36
N THR A 24 -5.37 17.74 -1.75
CA THR A 24 -5.91 17.45 -0.42
C THR A 24 -7.36 16.99 -0.50
N LEU A 25 -7.82 16.25 0.49
CA LEU A 25 -9.22 15.83 0.61
C LEU A 25 -10.14 17.04 0.84
N CYS A 26 -11.29 17.04 0.16
CA CYS A 26 -12.31 18.09 0.25
C CYS A 26 -13.18 17.91 1.50
N ASN A 27 -13.36 18.97 2.31
CA ASN A 27 -14.23 18.94 3.48
C ASN A 27 -15.70 19.11 3.06
N VAL A 28 -16.60 18.30 3.61
CA VAL A 28 -18.04 18.36 3.31
C VAL A 28 -18.63 19.73 3.63
N LYS A 29 -18.13 20.41 4.67
CA LYS A 29 -18.60 21.74 5.09
C LYS A 29 -18.33 22.83 4.06
N ASP A 30 -17.36 22.65 3.18
CA ASP A 30 -16.99 23.63 2.15
C ASP A 30 -17.96 23.60 0.94
N TYR A 31 -18.81 22.58 0.84
CA TYR A 31 -19.73 22.35 -0.28
C TYR A 31 -21.18 22.18 0.21
N PRO A 32 -21.80 23.24 0.74
CA PRO A 32 -23.12 23.15 1.34
C PRO A 32 -24.17 22.63 0.34
N GLY A 33 -25.00 21.69 0.79
CA GLY A 33 -26.09 21.13 -0.01
C GLY A 33 -25.67 20.10 -1.06
N VAL A 34 -24.39 19.71 -1.12
CA VAL A 34 -23.95 18.59 -1.97
C VAL A 34 -24.07 17.27 -1.21
N GLU A 35 -25.07 16.46 -1.56
CA GLU A 35 -25.22 15.12 -1.02
C GLU A 35 -24.24 14.13 -1.67
N LEU A 36 -23.67 13.21 -0.88
CA LEU A 36 -22.79 12.14 -1.36
C LEU A 36 -23.42 11.32 -2.50
N LYS A 37 -24.72 11.00 -2.38
CA LYS A 37 -25.48 10.27 -3.40
C LYS A 37 -25.51 11.04 -4.73
N LYS A 38 -25.58 12.37 -4.69
CA LYS A 38 -25.60 13.22 -5.87
C LYS A 38 -24.24 13.24 -6.57
N LEU A 39 -23.15 13.32 -5.80
CA LEU A 39 -21.78 13.17 -6.32
C LEU A 39 -21.58 11.79 -6.96
N ASN A 40 -21.91 10.70 -6.27
CA ASN A 40 -21.72 9.35 -6.82
C ASN A 40 -22.59 9.09 -8.06
N ASN A 41 -23.80 9.66 -8.13
CA ASN A 41 -24.61 9.61 -9.35
C ASN A 41 -23.99 10.42 -10.50
N TYR A 42 -23.35 11.55 -10.21
CA TYR A 42 -22.63 12.35 -11.21
C TYR A 42 -21.50 11.52 -11.83
N VAL A 43 -20.64 10.94 -10.99
CA VAL A 43 -19.49 10.13 -11.42
C VAL A 43 -19.95 8.86 -12.15
N LYS A 44 -21.00 8.18 -11.66
CA LYS A 44 -21.59 7.03 -12.34
C LYS A 44 -22.11 7.37 -13.74
N LYS A 45 -22.63 8.58 -13.94
CA LYS A 45 -23.21 9.03 -15.22
C LYS A 45 -22.15 9.50 -16.21
N LEU A 46 -21.13 10.20 -15.75
CA LEU A 46 -20.15 10.89 -16.61
C LEU A 46 -18.81 10.16 -16.72
N GLY A 47 -18.57 9.18 -15.85
CA GLY A 47 -17.30 8.51 -15.71
C GLY A 47 -16.54 8.97 -14.45
N PRO A 48 -15.50 8.23 -14.08
CA PRO A 48 -14.66 8.54 -12.93
C PRO A 48 -13.97 9.89 -13.06
N LEU A 49 -13.81 10.60 -11.94
CA LEU A 49 -13.01 11.83 -11.90
C LEU A 49 -11.52 11.46 -11.94
N LEU A 50 -10.70 12.24 -12.63
CA LEU A 50 -9.25 12.02 -12.65
C LEU A 50 -8.57 13.07 -11.79
N ASN A 51 -7.96 12.64 -10.68
CA ASN A 51 -7.19 13.50 -9.80
C ASN A 51 -5.68 13.21 -9.91
N PRO A 52 -4.81 14.23 -9.89
CA PRO A 52 -3.35 14.05 -10.04
C PRO A 52 -2.66 13.32 -8.88
N VAL A 53 -3.28 13.24 -7.70
CA VAL A 53 -2.77 12.58 -6.48
C VAL A 53 -3.49 11.27 -6.22
N PHE A 54 -4.82 11.28 -6.32
CA PHE A 54 -5.68 10.16 -5.96
C PHE A 54 -6.03 9.24 -7.13
N GLY A 55 -5.62 9.59 -8.36
CA GLY A 55 -5.86 8.79 -9.56
C GLY A 55 -7.31 8.86 -10.04
N GLU A 56 -7.77 7.77 -10.65
CA GLU A 56 -9.14 7.60 -11.11
C GLU A 56 -10.09 7.36 -9.91
N GLN A 57 -11.13 8.19 -9.79
CA GLN A 57 -12.05 8.25 -8.66
C GLN A 57 -13.48 7.90 -9.13
N PRO A 58 -13.85 6.61 -9.17
CA PRO A 58 -15.14 6.15 -9.68
C PRO A 58 -16.31 6.31 -8.71
N ALA A 59 -16.02 6.55 -7.43
CA ALA A 59 -17.01 6.83 -6.40
C ALA A 59 -16.33 7.50 -5.20
N PHE A 60 -17.14 7.98 -4.26
CA PHE A 60 -16.70 8.58 -3.01
C PHE A 60 -17.50 8.02 -1.82
N PHE A 61 -16.91 8.07 -0.62
CA PHE A 61 -17.61 7.96 0.65
C PHE A 61 -17.25 9.15 1.55
N ILE A 62 -17.99 9.32 2.65
CA ILE A 62 -17.66 10.34 3.66
C ILE A 62 -17.07 9.65 4.87
N ASP A 63 -15.88 10.11 5.26
CA ASP A 63 -15.23 9.73 6.52
C ASP A 63 -14.67 11.00 7.18
N GLU A 64 -14.86 11.11 8.49
CA GLU A 64 -14.50 12.30 9.29
C GLU A 64 -14.85 13.66 8.63
N GLY A 65 -16.01 13.72 7.96
CA GLY A 65 -16.48 14.94 7.30
C GLY A 65 -15.70 15.33 6.03
N ARG A 66 -14.97 14.39 5.41
CA ARG A 66 -14.26 14.58 4.13
C ARG A 66 -14.78 13.65 3.05
N PHE A 67 -14.75 14.09 1.80
CA PHE A 67 -14.98 13.22 0.65
C PHE A 67 -13.74 12.37 0.37
N ILE A 68 -13.85 11.06 0.60
CA ILE A 68 -12.78 10.09 0.36
C ILE A 68 -13.08 9.35 -0.95
N PRO A 69 -12.17 9.39 -1.95
CA PRO A 69 -12.35 8.63 -3.18
C PRO A 69 -12.22 7.13 -2.90
N TYR A 70 -13.10 6.34 -3.52
CA TYR A 70 -12.80 4.93 -3.73
C TYR A 70 -11.60 4.84 -4.67
N ARG A 71 -10.54 4.15 -4.25
CA ARG A 71 -9.50 3.70 -5.19
C ARG A 71 -9.94 2.35 -5.73
N MET A 72 -10.23 2.28 -7.02
CA MET A 72 -10.42 0.98 -7.67
C MET A 72 -9.05 0.40 -8.00
N VAL A 73 -8.54 -0.39 -7.06
CA VAL A 73 -7.42 -1.28 -7.34
C VAL A 73 -8.01 -2.60 -7.85
N THR A 74 -7.50 -3.10 -8.97
CA THR A 74 -8.00 -4.36 -9.55
C THR A 74 -7.55 -5.53 -8.67
N TYR A 75 -8.34 -6.61 -8.65
CA TYR A 75 -8.07 -7.79 -7.82
C TYR A 75 -6.64 -8.34 -8.00
N GLY A 76 -6.16 -8.41 -9.25
CA GLY A 76 -4.80 -8.88 -9.54
C GLY A 76 -3.71 -7.98 -8.94
N MET A 77 -3.92 -6.67 -8.87
CA MET A 77 -2.99 -5.75 -8.22
C MET A 77 -3.01 -5.93 -6.70
N GLU A 78 -4.19 -6.07 -6.09
CA GLU A 78 -4.33 -6.29 -4.65
C GLU A 78 -3.70 -7.61 -4.19
N ILE A 79 -3.79 -8.68 -5.00
CA ILE A 79 -3.06 -9.93 -4.74
C ILE A 79 -1.55 -9.68 -4.61
N VAL A 80 -0.97 -8.88 -5.51
CA VAL A 80 0.46 -8.55 -5.50
C VAL A 80 0.79 -7.66 -4.29
N VAL A 81 -0.05 -6.67 -3.98
CA VAL A 81 0.08 -5.84 -2.75
C VAL A 81 0.14 -6.72 -1.51
N ALA A 82 -0.82 -7.64 -1.35
CA ALA A 82 -0.88 -8.56 -0.21
C ALA A 82 0.38 -9.44 -0.12
N LYS A 83 0.88 -9.95 -1.25
CA LYS A 83 2.09 -10.76 -1.28
C LYS A 83 3.32 -9.95 -0.87
N ILE A 84 3.49 -8.74 -1.37
CA ILE A 84 4.62 -7.85 -1.05
C ILE A 84 4.60 -7.49 0.44
N ILE A 85 3.43 -7.13 0.98
CA ILE A 85 3.27 -6.85 2.41
C ILE A 85 3.74 -8.02 3.24
N ARG A 86 3.26 -9.23 2.93
CA ARG A 86 3.65 -10.44 3.68
C ARG A 86 5.17 -10.66 3.66
N ILE A 87 5.81 -10.60 2.49
CA ILE A 87 7.26 -10.84 2.36
C ILE A 87 8.05 -9.77 3.11
N LEU A 88 7.64 -8.50 3.00
CA LEU A 88 8.31 -7.39 3.66
C LEU A 88 8.12 -7.45 5.18
N ASP A 89 6.93 -7.80 5.67
CA ASP A 89 6.64 -7.95 7.09
C ASP A 89 7.40 -9.14 7.70
N GLU A 90 7.48 -10.27 6.97
CA GLU A 90 8.34 -11.40 7.32
C GLU A 90 9.81 -10.95 7.47
N TRP A 91 10.32 -10.16 6.52
CA TRP A 91 11.65 -9.56 6.62
C TRP A 91 11.83 -8.68 7.86
N THR A 92 10.85 -7.85 8.22
CA THR A 92 10.96 -7.05 9.46
C THR A 92 11.14 -7.92 10.70
N THR A 93 10.57 -9.14 10.68
CA THR A 93 10.66 -10.10 11.77
C THR A 93 12.00 -10.83 11.78
N TRP A 94 12.38 -11.48 10.67
CA TRP A 94 13.57 -12.34 10.65
C TRP A 94 14.89 -11.55 10.59
N SER A 95 14.88 -10.33 10.07
CA SER A 95 16.08 -9.47 10.05
C SER A 95 16.46 -8.94 11.44
N GLY A 96 15.54 -8.99 12.40
CA GLY A 96 15.72 -8.37 13.72
C GLY A 96 15.69 -6.83 13.71
N ILE A 97 15.52 -6.20 12.56
CA ILE A 97 15.44 -4.73 12.41
C ILE A 97 14.09 -4.23 12.95
N GLY A 98 13.01 -5.01 12.78
CA GLY A 98 11.65 -4.60 13.15
C GLY A 98 11.06 -3.56 12.19
N GLY A 99 10.12 -2.75 12.70
CA GLY A 99 9.38 -1.76 11.90
C GLY A 99 7.92 -2.15 11.67
N ARG A 100 7.23 -1.41 10.80
CA ARG A 100 5.83 -1.64 10.43
C ARG A 100 5.66 -1.55 8.93
N VAL A 101 4.94 -2.52 8.37
CA VAL A 101 4.51 -2.51 6.97
C VAL A 101 3.02 -2.19 6.93
N THR A 102 2.62 -1.26 6.06
CA THR A 102 1.22 -0.85 5.91
C THR A 102 0.79 -0.91 4.45
N SER A 103 -0.48 -1.22 4.22
CA SER A 103 -1.13 -1.15 2.91
C SER A 103 -1.78 0.23 2.66
N SER A 104 -2.44 0.36 1.51
CA SER A 104 -3.24 1.48 1.01
C SER A 104 -4.35 2.01 1.95
N GLN A 105 -4.46 1.54 3.19
CA GLN A 105 -5.30 2.12 4.26
C GLN A 105 -4.53 2.97 5.28
N GLY A 106 -3.19 2.98 5.26
CA GLY A 106 -2.38 3.89 6.07
C GLY A 106 -2.23 5.25 5.37
N ALA A 107 -2.84 6.30 5.92
CA ALA A 107 -2.60 7.66 5.48
C ALA A 107 -1.33 8.22 6.12
N PHE A 108 -0.42 8.70 5.29
CA PHE A 108 0.78 9.41 5.68
C PHE A 108 0.62 10.88 5.34
N ILE A 109 1.01 11.75 6.25
CA ILE A 109 0.97 13.18 6.01
C ILE A 109 2.40 13.64 5.66
N PHE A 110 2.54 14.24 4.49
CA PHE A 110 3.76 14.78 3.92
C PHE A 110 3.64 16.30 3.92
N GLY A 111 4.02 16.96 5.01
CA GLY A 111 3.73 18.39 5.18
C GLY A 111 2.22 18.64 5.33
N THR A 112 1.57 19.29 4.35
CA THR A 112 0.09 19.47 4.32
C THR A 112 -0.63 18.41 3.49
N ASP A 113 0.12 17.52 2.84
CA ASP A 113 -0.36 16.61 1.80
C ASP A 113 -0.61 15.21 2.38
N VAL A 114 -1.81 14.63 2.18
CA VAL A 114 -2.09 13.24 2.58
C VAL A 114 -1.72 12.30 1.44
N ARG A 115 -0.96 11.24 1.74
CA ARG A 115 -0.54 10.22 0.78
C ARG A 115 -0.77 8.83 1.33
N MET A 116 -1.05 7.91 0.43
CA MET A 116 -1.38 6.54 0.76
C MET A 116 -0.73 5.64 -0.28
N PRO A 117 0.56 5.28 -0.14
CA PRO A 117 1.20 4.33 -1.04
C PRO A 117 0.49 2.96 -0.97
N ASN A 118 0.61 2.14 -2.02
CA ASN A 118 0.08 0.77 -1.98
C ASN A 118 0.74 -0.08 -0.88
N VAL A 119 2.05 0.06 -0.71
CA VAL A 119 2.79 -0.52 0.41
C VAL A 119 3.77 0.51 0.95
N ALA A 120 3.90 0.59 2.27
CA ALA A 120 4.93 1.37 2.92
C ALA A 120 5.63 0.57 4.02
N TYR A 121 6.90 0.86 4.25
CA TYR A 121 7.63 0.41 5.42
C TYR A 121 8.15 1.59 6.22
N THR A 122 7.90 1.55 7.53
CA THR A 122 8.34 2.54 8.51
C THR A 122 9.22 1.86 9.55
N PRO A 123 10.46 2.34 9.78
CA PRO A 123 11.36 1.75 10.76
C PRO A 123 10.86 1.96 12.19
N PRO A 124 11.31 1.15 13.16
CA PRO A 124 10.78 1.16 14.51
C PRO A 124 11.05 2.48 15.27
N GLY A 125 12.16 3.17 14.97
CA GLY A 125 12.49 4.45 15.60
C GLY A 125 11.40 5.50 15.36
N THR A 126 10.97 5.65 14.10
CA THR A 126 9.91 6.58 13.70
C THR A 126 8.58 6.29 14.40
N HIS A 127 8.23 5.02 14.64
CA HIS A 127 7.02 4.66 15.37
C HIS A 127 7.10 4.98 16.86
N ARG A 128 8.29 4.88 17.49
CA ARG A 128 8.45 5.15 18.94
C ARG A 128 8.28 6.62 19.29
N ASP A 129 8.54 7.50 18.34
CA ASP A 129 8.47 8.95 18.53
C ASP A 129 7.07 9.53 18.24
N LEU A 130 6.13 8.70 17.75
CA LEU A 130 4.75 9.12 17.52
C LEU A 130 3.97 9.15 18.84
N SER A 131 3.29 10.27 19.09
CA SER A 131 2.30 10.36 20.16
C SER A 131 1.13 9.40 19.90
N ASN A 132 0.43 8.95 20.95
CA ASN A 132 -0.78 8.12 20.80
C ASN A 132 -1.83 8.79 19.87
N GLY A 133 -1.87 10.12 19.80
CA GLY A 133 -2.77 10.84 18.88
C GLY A 133 -2.43 10.57 17.41
N SER A 134 -1.15 10.49 17.05
CA SER A 134 -0.68 10.28 15.67
C SER A 134 -0.82 8.83 15.20
N THR A 135 -0.90 7.88 16.13
CA THR A 135 -1.13 6.47 15.78
C THR A 135 -2.60 6.17 15.49
N TRP A 136 -3.52 6.87 16.15
CA TRP A 136 -4.94 6.52 16.15
C TRP A 136 -5.87 7.57 15.54
N THR A 137 -5.35 8.74 15.17
CA THR A 137 -6.13 9.83 14.55
C THR A 137 -5.32 10.51 13.44
N TYR A 138 -6.01 11.09 12.45
CA TYR A 138 -5.37 11.92 11.42
C TYR A 138 -4.87 13.28 11.94
N HIS A 139 -5.05 13.55 13.24
CA HIS A 139 -4.71 14.83 13.88
C HIS A 139 -3.34 14.84 14.54
N GLY A 140 -2.63 13.71 14.59
CA GLY A 140 -1.28 13.70 15.11
C GLY A 140 -0.22 14.02 14.07
N ASP A 141 1.03 14.05 14.53
CA ASP A 141 2.16 14.49 13.74
C ASP A 141 2.35 13.65 12.47
N PRO A 142 2.61 14.31 11.32
CA PRO A 142 3.01 13.62 10.09
C PRO A 142 4.23 12.74 10.33
N PHE A 143 4.20 11.52 9.80
CA PHE A 143 5.41 10.72 9.62
C PHE A 143 5.53 10.22 8.21
N VAL A 144 6.78 10.02 7.80
CA VAL A 144 7.13 9.63 6.44
C VAL A 144 7.72 8.23 6.49
N PRO A 145 7.21 7.28 5.70
CA PRO A 145 7.79 5.96 5.60
C PRO A 145 9.18 6.04 4.95
N THR A 146 10.05 5.08 5.24
CA THR A 146 11.37 5.02 4.61
C THR A 146 11.33 4.37 3.23
N VAL A 147 10.37 3.45 3.02
CA VAL A 147 10.17 2.76 1.74
C VAL A 147 8.72 2.91 1.31
N VAL A 148 8.50 3.15 0.02
CA VAL A 148 7.16 3.17 -0.60
C VAL A 148 7.15 2.32 -1.86
N ILE A 149 6.05 1.62 -2.09
CA ILE A 149 5.83 0.82 -3.30
C ILE A 149 4.46 1.19 -3.84
N GLU A 150 4.40 1.52 -5.12
CA GLU A 150 3.15 1.76 -5.84
C GLU A 150 3.00 0.69 -6.93
N ILE A 151 1.78 0.20 -7.09
CA ILE A 151 1.42 -0.88 -8.01
C ILE A 151 0.28 -0.41 -8.89
N ASP A 152 0.55 -0.23 -10.18
CA ASP A 152 -0.42 0.33 -11.11
C ASP A 152 -0.07 0.01 -12.57
N LYS A 153 -0.94 0.43 -13.49
CA LYS A 153 -0.70 0.45 -14.92
C LYS A 153 0.36 1.49 -15.27
N LEU A 154 1.56 1.05 -15.66
CA LEU A 154 2.70 1.91 -16.02
C LEU A 154 2.91 2.03 -17.53
N SER A 155 2.07 1.40 -18.35
CA SER A 155 2.15 1.49 -19.81
C SER A 155 0.78 1.39 -20.49
N GLY A 156 0.72 1.81 -21.75
CA GLY A 156 -0.51 1.81 -22.55
C GLY A 156 -1.49 2.93 -22.18
N GLN A 157 -2.70 2.87 -22.75
CA GLN A 157 -3.75 3.87 -22.52
C GLN A 157 -4.14 3.95 -21.03
N GLY A 158 -4.14 5.14 -20.44
CA GLY A 158 -4.42 5.32 -19.00
C GLY A 158 -3.25 4.98 -18.08
N SER A 159 -2.03 4.89 -18.63
CA SER A 159 -0.81 4.72 -17.82
C SER A 159 -0.66 5.81 -16.77
N GLN A 160 -0.40 5.39 -15.53
CA GLN A 160 -0.09 6.24 -14.40
C GLN A 160 1.41 6.56 -14.27
N ARG A 161 2.24 6.10 -15.22
CA ARG A 161 3.71 6.18 -15.12
C ARG A 161 4.23 7.58 -14.83
N SER A 162 3.78 8.59 -15.56
CA SER A 162 4.24 9.98 -15.41
C SER A 162 3.73 10.61 -14.10
N ALA A 163 2.50 10.30 -13.71
CA ALA A 163 1.93 10.76 -12.45
C ALA A 163 2.69 10.17 -11.26
N LEU A 164 2.95 8.86 -11.29
CA LEU A 164 3.70 8.14 -10.26
C LEU A 164 5.20 8.48 -10.25
N ASP A 165 5.82 8.78 -11.41
CA ASP A 165 7.19 9.32 -11.44
C ASP A 165 7.29 10.63 -10.68
N ARG A 166 6.39 11.56 -10.99
CA ARG A 166 6.30 12.85 -10.33
C ARG A 166 6.04 12.69 -8.85
N LYS A 167 5.16 11.76 -8.46
CA LYS A 167 4.87 11.44 -7.07
C LYS A 167 6.09 10.89 -6.33
N MET A 168 6.81 9.94 -6.93
CA MET A 168 8.06 9.43 -6.38
C MET A 168 9.08 10.55 -6.15
N ARG A 169 9.37 11.34 -7.19
CA ARG A 169 10.42 12.36 -7.13
C ARG A 169 10.08 13.56 -6.26
N ASN A 170 8.87 14.10 -6.42
CA ASN A 170 8.51 15.41 -5.87
C ASN A 170 7.67 15.32 -4.62
N GLU A 171 7.21 14.14 -4.23
CA GLU A 171 6.32 14.00 -3.07
C GLU A 171 6.91 13.02 -2.08
N TYR A 172 7.28 11.81 -2.50
CA TYR A 172 7.86 10.83 -1.59
C TYR A 172 9.30 11.16 -1.21
N PHE A 173 10.21 11.25 -2.18
CA PHE A 173 11.63 11.42 -1.88
C PHE A 173 11.98 12.80 -1.33
N GLN A 174 11.25 13.85 -1.74
CA GLN A 174 11.43 15.21 -1.18
C GLN A 174 11.19 15.27 0.33
N HIS A 175 10.45 14.30 0.90
CA HIS A 175 10.07 14.30 2.31
C HIS A 175 10.73 13.18 3.11
N GLY A 176 11.74 12.50 2.56
CA GLY A 176 12.56 11.56 3.33
C GLY A 176 12.34 10.08 3.05
N VAL A 177 11.51 9.72 2.06
CA VAL A 177 11.54 8.37 1.48
C VAL A 177 12.93 8.12 0.89
N ARG A 178 13.48 6.93 1.12
CA ARG A 178 14.85 6.56 0.73
C ARG A 178 14.92 5.48 -0.35
N LEU A 179 13.85 4.69 -0.50
CA LEU A 179 13.71 3.66 -1.52
C LEU A 179 12.27 3.65 -2.03
N GLY A 180 12.09 3.56 -3.34
CA GLY A 180 10.77 3.55 -3.96
C GLY A 180 10.70 2.58 -5.13
N TRP A 181 9.62 1.81 -5.24
CA TRP A 181 9.38 0.94 -6.38
C TRP A 181 8.05 1.24 -7.06
N LEU A 182 8.04 1.26 -8.39
CA LEU A 182 6.81 1.23 -9.19
C LEU A 182 6.73 -0.11 -9.90
N ILE A 183 5.62 -0.83 -9.72
CA ILE A 183 5.45 -2.18 -10.24
C ILE A 183 4.18 -2.23 -11.10
N ASP A 184 4.32 -2.70 -12.34
CA ASP A 184 3.19 -3.07 -13.21
C ASP A 184 3.21 -4.59 -13.39
N PRO A 185 2.41 -5.34 -12.61
CA PRO A 185 2.41 -6.80 -12.65
C PRO A 185 1.54 -7.38 -13.77
N ARG A 186 0.91 -6.55 -14.63
CA ARG A 186 0.02 -7.07 -15.67
C ARG A 186 0.80 -7.98 -16.62
N PRO A 187 0.27 -9.17 -17.00
CA PRO A 187 1.00 -10.15 -17.79
C PRO A 187 1.55 -9.62 -19.13
N ASP A 188 0.86 -8.65 -19.75
CA ASP A 188 1.24 -8.01 -21.01
C ASP A 188 2.27 -6.88 -20.85
N CYS A 189 2.58 -6.48 -19.61
CA CYS A 189 3.49 -5.36 -19.32
C CYS A 189 4.71 -5.77 -18.51
N GLN A 190 4.52 -6.35 -17.33
CA GLN A 190 5.57 -6.74 -16.37
C GLN A 190 6.75 -5.75 -16.32
N ARG A 191 6.55 -4.58 -15.73
CA ARG A 191 7.59 -3.54 -15.59
C ARG A 191 7.85 -3.19 -14.14
N MET A 192 9.11 -2.90 -13.84
CA MET A 192 9.53 -2.42 -12.52
C MET A 192 10.46 -1.22 -12.66
N TYR A 193 10.18 -0.16 -11.90
CA TYR A 193 11.05 1.00 -11.79
C TYR A 193 11.54 1.11 -10.36
N GLU A 194 12.82 1.37 -10.20
CA GLU A 194 13.47 1.54 -8.90
C GLU A 194 13.93 2.98 -8.74
N TYR A 195 13.59 3.56 -7.59
CA TYR A 195 13.96 4.90 -7.17
C TYR A 195 14.82 4.81 -5.91
N TYR A 196 15.90 5.57 -5.88
CA TYR A 196 16.83 5.61 -4.76
C TYR A 196 17.53 6.98 -4.69
N LEU A 197 18.13 7.27 -3.53
CA LEU A 197 19.00 8.42 -3.36
C LEU A 197 20.44 8.04 -3.75
N ASP A 198 21.07 8.84 -4.61
CA ASP A 198 22.50 8.72 -4.86
C ASP A 198 23.33 9.27 -3.68
N ASN A 199 24.67 9.22 -3.82
CA ASN A 199 25.60 9.69 -2.78
C ASN A 199 25.45 11.19 -2.45
N ASN A 200 24.84 11.97 -3.34
CA ASN A 200 24.59 13.40 -3.14
C ASN A 200 23.19 13.67 -2.58
N GLY A 201 22.40 12.63 -2.30
CA GLY A 201 21.01 12.76 -1.86
C GLY A 201 20.06 13.18 -2.98
N CYS A 202 20.45 13.04 -4.25
CA CYS A 202 19.58 13.30 -5.39
C CYS A 202 18.78 12.04 -5.76
N VAL A 203 17.52 12.23 -6.14
CA VAL A 203 16.62 11.14 -6.50
C VAL A 203 16.96 10.62 -7.89
N GLN A 204 17.43 9.38 -7.95
CA GLN A 204 17.66 8.65 -9.19
C GLN A 204 16.54 7.65 -9.45
N SER A 205 16.33 7.35 -10.73
CA SER A 205 15.52 6.21 -11.17
C SER A 205 16.43 5.31 -11.98
N SER A 206 16.36 4.00 -11.76
CA SER A 206 16.98 3.03 -12.65
C SER A 206 16.36 3.14 -14.05
N ASP A 207 17.21 3.22 -15.08
CA ASP A 207 16.79 3.16 -16.49
C ASP A 207 16.37 1.74 -16.91
N ASN A 208 16.77 0.72 -16.15
CA ASN A 208 16.31 -0.64 -16.37
C ASN A 208 14.87 -0.79 -15.87
N THR A 209 13.96 -1.14 -16.78
CA THR A 209 12.50 -1.27 -16.53
C THR A 209 12.01 -2.72 -16.57
N ALA A 210 12.91 -3.68 -16.76
CA ALA A 210 12.59 -5.09 -16.87
C ALA A 210 11.97 -5.64 -15.58
N TRP A 211 11.10 -6.63 -15.74
CA TRP A 211 10.67 -7.49 -14.65
C TRP A 211 11.86 -8.26 -14.09
N ARG A 212 12.23 -7.98 -12.84
CA ARG A 212 13.46 -8.50 -12.23
C ARG A 212 13.39 -8.46 -10.71
N ASP A 213 14.36 -9.09 -10.08
CA ASP A 213 14.54 -8.96 -8.64
C ASP A 213 14.90 -7.52 -8.25
N LEU A 214 14.21 -7.01 -7.23
CA LEU A 214 14.45 -5.67 -6.68
C LEU A 214 15.15 -5.78 -5.32
N SER A 215 16.32 -5.16 -5.21
CA SER A 215 17.13 -5.20 -4.00
C SER A 215 16.73 -4.10 -3.02
N GLY A 216 16.63 -4.45 -1.75
CA GLY A 216 16.47 -3.49 -0.66
C GLY A 216 17.71 -2.62 -0.40
N GLY A 217 18.86 -3.01 -0.95
CA GLY A 217 20.14 -2.33 -0.75
C GLY A 217 20.45 -2.08 0.72
N ASN A 218 20.94 -0.87 1.03
CA ASN A 218 21.22 -0.45 2.39
C ASN A 218 19.98 0.00 3.18
N VAL A 219 18.84 0.20 2.49
CA VAL A 219 17.60 0.67 3.11
C VAL A 219 16.84 -0.49 3.76
N LEU A 220 16.83 -1.65 3.10
CA LEU A 220 16.33 -2.92 3.62
C LEU A 220 17.44 -3.99 3.49
N PRO A 221 18.41 -4.03 4.42
CA PRO A 221 19.56 -4.93 4.32
C PRO A 221 19.17 -6.40 4.15
N GLY A 222 19.75 -7.05 3.14
CA GLY A 222 19.50 -8.46 2.82
C GLY A 222 18.10 -8.76 2.27
N PHE A 223 17.26 -7.75 2.05
CA PHE A 223 15.96 -7.92 1.43
C PHE A 223 16.08 -7.94 -0.10
N THR A 224 15.40 -8.90 -0.74
CA THR A 224 15.19 -8.92 -2.19
C THR A 224 13.75 -9.29 -2.47
N LEU A 225 13.04 -8.44 -3.23
CA LEU A 225 11.74 -8.80 -3.79
C LEU A 225 11.96 -9.58 -5.08
N MET A 226 11.80 -10.90 -5.00
CA MET A 226 12.02 -11.80 -6.13
C MET A 226 10.90 -11.73 -7.15
N SER A 227 11.22 -11.52 -8.43
CA SER A 227 10.22 -11.41 -9.50
C SER A 227 9.45 -12.72 -9.70
N THR A 228 10.16 -13.86 -9.61
CA THR A 228 9.56 -15.20 -9.71
C THR A 228 8.50 -15.43 -8.63
N VAL A 229 8.69 -14.91 -7.42
CA VAL A 229 7.69 -15.05 -6.35
C VAL A 229 6.41 -14.28 -6.66
N LEU A 230 6.53 -13.13 -7.33
CA LEU A 230 5.38 -12.36 -7.81
C LEU A 230 4.69 -13.05 -8.99
N GLU A 231 5.45 -13.61 -9.93
CA GLU A 231 4.92 -14.41 -11.03
C GLU A 231 4.14 -15.63 -10.54
N MET A 232 4.69 -16.37 -9.57
CA MET A 232 4.00 -17.52 -8.97
C MET A 232 2.63 -17.13 -8.41
N VAL A 233 2.54 -15.95 -7.80
CA VAL A 233 1.29 -15.45 -7.23
C VAL A 233 0.28 -15.04 -8.31
N LEU A 234 0.75 -14.44 -9.40
CA LEU A 234 -0.10 -14.06 -10.53
C LEU A 234 -0.58 -15.28 -11.34
N ASN A 235 0.24 -16.33 -11.40
CA ASN A 235 0.01 -17.54 -12.16
C ASN A 235 -0.51 -18.71 -11.31
N GLN A 236 -0.84 -18.46 -10.04
CA GLN A 236 -1.32 -19.49 -9.12
C GLN A 236 -2.68 -20.01 -9.59
N ASN A 237 -2.67 -21.12 -10.32
CA ASN A 237 -3.86 -21.92 -10.55
C ASN A 237 -4.26 -22.53 -9.20
N SER A 238 -5.41 -22.09 -8.68
CA SER A 238 -5.98 -22.62 -7.45
C SER A 238 -6.11 -24.14 -7.54
N GLY A 239 -5.29 -24.89 -6.78
CA GLY A 239 -5.54 -26.29 -6.48
C GLY A 239 -4.45 -27.33 -6.81
N SER A 240 -3.34 -26.99 -7.48
CA SER A 240 -2.28 -27.98 -7.72
C SER A 240 -1.16 -27.87 -6.69
N SER A 241 -1.44 -28.29 -5.45
CA SER A 241 -0.35 -28.75 -4.59
C SER A 241 0.09 -30.13 -5.12
N SER A 242 1.15 -30.14 -5.92
CA SER A 242 1.86 -31.38 -6.26
C SER A 242 2.85 -31.74 -5.15
N GLU A 243 2.54 -31.40 -3.89
CA GLU A 243 3.37 -31.79 -2.75
C GLU A 243 3.37 -33.31 -2.66
N GLU A 244 4.55 -33.90 -2.77
CA GLU A 244 4.74 -35.32 -2.55
C GLU A 244 4.37 -35.68 -1.11
N GLU A 245 3.64 -36.80 -0.94
CA GLU A 245 3.34 -37.32 0.38
C GLU A 245 4.63 -37.77 1.07
N VAL A 246 4.88 -37.20 2.26
CA VAL A 246 6.05 -37.48 3.10
C VAL A 246 5.58 -37.67 4.53
N ASP A 247 6.18 -38.60 5.29
CA ASP A 247 5.85 -38.77 6.71
C ASP A 247 6.80 -37.93 7.57
N LEU A 248 6.31 -36.79 8.05
CA LEU A 248 7.09 -35.81 8.81
C LEU A 248 6.55 -35.67 10.23
N GLU A 249 7.44 -35.75 11.21
CA GLU A 249 7.12 -35.56 12.63
C GLU A 249 7.41 -34.12 13.06
N CYS A 250 6.55 -33.56 13.91
CA CYS A 250 6.77 -32.22 14.44
C CYS A 250 8.10 -32.15 15.23
N PRO A 251 9.00 -31.20 14.93
CA PRO A 251 10.28 -31.07 15.63
C PRO A 251 10.17 -30.55 17.08
N TYR A 252 8.97 -30.25 17.57
CA TYR A 252 8.77 -29.75 18.93
C TYR A 252 8.73 -30.91 19.93
N PRO A 253 9.60 -30.94 20.96
CA PRO A 253 9.75 -32.12 21.83
C PRO A 253 8.48 -32.59 22.56
N THR A 254 7.49 -31.71 22.73
CA THR A 254 6.23 -32.01 23.41
C THR A 254 5.07 -32.25 22.46
N CYS A 255 5.32 -32.25 21.15
CA CYS A 255 4.30 -32.44 20.13
C CYS A 255 4.55 -33.75 19.38
N ILE A 256 3.55 -34.61 19.33
CA ILE A 256 3.62 -35.95 18.72
C ILE A 256 2.89 -36.02 17.37
N GLU A 257 2.45 -34.87 16.85
CA GLU A 257 1.71 -34.77 15.60
C GLU A 257 2.61 -35.14 14.40
N ARG A 258 2.02 -35.88 13.46
CA ARG A 258 2.66 -36.28 12.20
C ARG A 258 1.87 -35.73 11.02
N PHE A 259 2.59 -35.39 9.95
CA PHE A 259 2.03 -34.73 8.79
C PHE A 259 2.45 -35.44 7.53
N ARG A 260 1.53 -35.52 6.57
CA ARG A 260 1.75 -36.13 5.26
C ARG A 260 2.26 -35.16 4.19
N TYR A 261 2.22 -33.86 4.49
CA TYR A 261 2.52 -32.81 3.52
C TYR A 261 3.46 -31.78 4.15
N PRO A 262 4.52 -31.35 3.45
CA PRO A 262 5.43 -30.31 3.92
C PRO A 262 4.72 -29.02 4.32
N GLY A 263 3.71 -28.60 3.57
CA GLY A 263 2.92 -27.41 3.89
C GLY A 263 2.19 -27.53 5.24
N ALA A 264 1.67 -28.73 5.55
CA ALA A 264 0.93 -28.97 6.79
C ALA A 264 1.85 -28.95 8.02
N ILE A 265 3.03 -29.58 7.95
CA ILE A 265 4.00 -29.50 9.05
C ILE A 265 4.56 -28.08 9.21
N ALA A 266 4.83 -27.36 8.13
CA ALA A 266 5.32 -25.99 8.20
C ALA A 266 4.32 -25.07 8.91
N ALA A 267 3.03 -25.17 8.56
CA ALA A 267 1.96 -24.43 9.23
C ALA A 267 1.88 -24.77 10.73
N HIS A 268 2.02 -26.04 11.09
CA HIS A 268 1.97 -26.50 12.48
C HIS A 268 3.20 -26.05 13.30
N VAL A 269 4.39 -26.13 12.73
CA VAL A 269 5.63 -25.63 13.34
C VAL A 269 5.56 -24.12 13.58
N GLU A 270 5.02 -23.39 12.61
CA GLU A 270 4.81 -21.94 12.74
C GLU A 270 3.76 -21.61 13.81
N TRP A 271 2.69 -22.39 13.91
CA TRP A 271 1.72 -22.26 15.00
C TRP A 271 2.38 -22.35 16.38
N HIS A 272 3.25 -23.35 16.60
CA HIS A 272 3.97 -23.44 17.86
C HIS A 272 4.89 -22.23 18.13
N ARG A 273 5.54 -21.71 17.09
CA ARG A 273 6.40 -20.52 17.20
C ARG A 273 5.58 -19.32 17.66
N VAL A 274 4.45 -19.07 17.00
CA VAL A 274 3.53 -17.97 17.29
C VAL A 274 2.93 -18.10 18.69
N GLU A 275 2.47 -19.29 19.08
CA GLU A 275 1.87 -19.51 20.40
C GLU A 275 2.87 -19.20 21.53
N ARG A 276 4.14 -19.60 21.39
CA ARG A 276 5.18 -19.24 22.36
C ARG A 276 5.42 -17.73 22.46
N VAL A 277 5.42 -17.02 21.32
CA VAL A 277 5.55 -15.55 21.32
C VAL A 277 4.34 -14.90 21.99
N CYS A 278 3.12 -15.35 21.68
CA CYS A 278 1.88 -14.88 22.31
C CYS A 278 1.88 -15.11 23.82
N GLN A 279 2.32 -16.28 24.29
CA GLN A 279 2.44 -16.58 25.72
C GLN A 279 3.42 -15.65 26.42
N LYS A 280 4.61 -15.42 25.84
CA LYS A 280 5.59 -14.45 26.38
C LYS A 280 5.01 -13.04 26.46
N TYR A 281 4.35 -12.58 25.40
CA TYR A 281 3.72 -11.26 25.38
C TYR A 281 2.65 -11.14 26.47
N ARG A 282 1.78 -12.15 26.64
CA ARG A 282 0.76 -12.18 27.69
C ARG A 282 1.37 -12.19 29.10
N ALA A 283 2.47 -12.91 29.30
CA ALA A 283 3.18 -12.95 30.57
C ALA A 283 3.79 -11.58 30.93
N ASN A 284 4.38 -10.89 29.96
CA ASN A 284 4.99 -9.56 30.15
C ASN A 284 3.97 -8.41 30.31
N ARG A 285 2.67 -8.67 30.14
CA ARG A 285 1.60 -7.68 30.39
C ARG A 285 0.98 -7.78 31.80
N ARG A 286 1.36 -8.79 32.59
CA ARG A 286 0.96 -8.94 33.99
C ARG A 286 1.97 -8.26 34.90
#